data_AF-A0A3B9F7J0-F1
#
_entry.id   AF-A0A3B9F7J0-F1
#
_cell.length_a   1.000
_cell.length_b   1.000
_cell.length_c   1.000
_cell.angle_alpha   90.00
_cell.angle_beta   90.00
_cell.angle_gamma   90.00
#
_symmetry.space_group_name_H-M   'P 1'
#
loop_
_entity.id
_entity.type
_entity.pdbx_description
1 polymer ?
#
loop_
_entity_poly.entity_id
_entity_poly.type
_entity_poly.pdbx_seq_one_letter_code
_entity_poly.pdbx_strand_id
1 'polypeptide(L)'
;MTAHQIYTASPAISKFVRYCKVIQPQTHNEISRFFDGVIGFPYDKELLLQAYLFMNTKKLFPLCSELLLFEKSPISDYTDLGKCDFVYLTHQFKLFLIETKFIHTQATGATE
;
A
#
# COMPACT_ATOMS: atom_id res chain seq x y z
N MET A 1 -19.71 -1.79 1.61
CA MET A 1 -19.78 -0.86 0.46
C MET A 1 -21.17 -0.23 0.48
N THR A 2 -21.29 1.09 0.37
CA THR A 2 -22.60 1.76 0.31
C THR A 2 -23.19 1.64 -1.11
N ALA A 3 -24.50 1.79 -1.27
CA ALA A 3 -25.17 1.69 -2.57
C ALA A 3 -24.56 2.62 -3.63
N HIS A 4 -24.08 3.80 -3.23
CA HIS A 4 -23.44 4.75 -4.13
C HIS A 4 -22.11 4.23 -4.71
N GLN A 5 -21.38 3.41 -3.95
CA GLN A 5 -20.10 2.81 -4.33
C GLN A 5 -20.25 1.74 -5.41
N ILE A 6 -21.42 1.11 -5.48
CA ILE A 6 -21.73 0.04 -6.45
C ILE A 6 -21.90 0.60 -7.87
N TYR A 7 -22.39 1.84 -8.01
CA TYR A 7 -22.66 2.45 -9.32
C TYR A 7 -21.45 3.12 -9.98
N THR A 8 -20.40 3.45 -9.23
CA THR A 8 -19.22 4.18 -9.73
C THR A 8 -18.01 3.31 -10.04
N ALA A 9 -17.90 2.13 -9.43
CA ALA A 9 -16.79 1.22 -9.67
C ALA A 9 -17.10 0.27 -10.83
N SER A 10 -16.14 0.07 -11.74
CA SER A 10 -16.29 -1.00 -12.73
C SER A 10 -16.34 -2.38 -12.02
N PRO A 11 -17.05 -3.38 -12.57
CA PRO A 11 -17.06 -4.73 -12.01
C PRO A 11 -15.66 -5.32 -11.79
N ALA A 12 -14.71 -4.96 -12.67
CA ALA A 12 -13.31 -5.38 -12.57
C ALA A 12 -12.63 -4.78 -11.32
N ILE A 13 -12.79 -3.48 -11.05
CA ILE A 13 -12.24 -2.84 -9.84
C ILE A 13 -12.87 -3.45 -8.58
N SER A 14 -14.19 -3.65 -8.56
CA SER A 14 -14.87 -4.26 -7.42
C SER A 14 -14.36 -5.68 -7.13
N LYS A 15 -14.13 -6.49 -8.19
CA LYS A 15 -13.54 -7.83 -8.07
C LYS A 15 -12.12 -7.77 -7.50
N PHE A 16 -11.31 -6.82 -7.98
CA PHE A 16 -9.94 -6.62 -7.50
C PHE A 16 -9.90 -6.18 -6.03
N VAL A 17 -10.72 -5.21 -5.63
CA VAL A 17 -10.82 -4.77 -4.22
C VAL A 17 -11.22 -5.92 -3.30
N ARG A 18 -12.23 -6.70 -3.68
CA ARG A 18 -12.65 -7.89 -2.90
C ARG A 18 -11.52 -8.88 -2.76
N TYR A 19 -10.77 -9.11 -3.83
CA TYR A 19 -9.61 -9.98 -3.81
C TYR A 19 -8.50 -9.47 -2.87
N CYS A 20 -8.16 -8.17 -2.94
CA CYS A 20 -7.17 -7.56 -2.05
C CYS A 20 -7.52 -7.77 -0.57
N LYS A 21 -8.80 -7.63 -0.21
CA LYS A 21 -9.29 -7.84 1.16
C LYS A 21 -9.16 -9.27 1.67
N VAL A 22 -9.08 -10.26 0.77
CA VAL A 22 -8.81 -11.65 1.14
C VAL A 22 -7.33 -11.82 1.47
N ILE A 23 -6.43 -11.22 0.67
CA ILE A 23 -4.98 -11.42 0.82
C ILE A 23 -4.31 -10.47 1.81
N GLN A 24 -4.92 -9.30 2.08
CA GLN A 24 -4.54 -8.34 3.11
C GLN A 24 -5.74 -8.17 4.08
N PRO A 25 -5.99 -9.14 4.97
CA PRO A 25 -7.11 -9.07 5.90
C PRO A 25 -6.89 -8.07 7.04
N GLN A 26 -5.65 -7.57 7.22
CA GLN A 26 -5.31 -6.63 8.28
C GLN A 26 -6.09 -5.32 8.12
N THR A 27 -6.65 -4.86 9.23
CA THR A 27 -7.30 -3.56 9.33
C THR A 27 -6.29 -2.42 9.28
N HIS A 28 -6.76 -1.22 8.94
CA HIS A 28 -5.93 -0.02 8.96
C HIS A 28 -5.25 0.22 10.33
N ASN A 29 -5.94 -0.07 11.44
CA ASN A 29 -5.36 0.10 12.78
C ASN A 29 -4.25 -0.90 13.08
N GLU A 30 -4.38 -2.15 12.62
CA GLU A 30 -3.32 -3.16 12.78
C GLU A 30 -2.08 -2.77 11.96
N ILE A 31 -2.28 -2.31 10.72
CA ILE A 31 -1.19 -1.80 9.88
C ILE A 31 -0.55 -0.54 10.49
N SER A 32 -1.36 0.37 11.06
CA SER A 32 -0.84 1.55 11.77
C SER A 32 0.05 1.16 12.94
N ARG A 33 -0.37 0.21 13.78
CA ARG A 33 0.44 -0.27 14.91
C ARG A 33 1.75 -0.92 14.45
N PHE A 34 1.72 -1.64 13.33
CA PHE A 34 2.93 -2.17 12.71
C PHE A 34 3.89 -1.04 12.34
N PHE A 35 3.42 0.01 11.66
CA PHE A 35 4.26 1.14 11.27
C PHE A 35 4.73 2.00 12.45
N ASP A 36 3.92 2.14 13.51
CA ASP A 36 4.37 2.75 14.77
C ASP A 36 5.58 2.00 15.34
N GLY A 37 5.56 0.66 15.28
CA GLY A 37 6.69 -0.18 15.65
C GLY A 37 7.93 0.05 14.78
N VAL A 38 7.76 0.17 13.46
CA VAL A 38 8.86 0.48 12.52
C VAL A 38 9.48 1.85 12.83
N ILE A 39 8.66 2.85 13.15
CA ILE A 39 9.14 4.20 13.51
C ILE A 39 9.91 4.16 14.83
N GLY A 40 9.40 3.43 15.83
CA GLY A 40 10.06 3.28 17.13
C GLY A 40 11.38 2.49 17.07
N PHE A 41 11.50 1.54 16.14
CA PHE A 41 12.69 0.72 15.96
C PHE A 41 13.01 0.49 14.47
N PRO A 42 13.66 1.47 13.79
CA PRO A 42 13.91 1.38 12.37
C PRO A 42 15.05 0.41 12.05
N TYR A 43 14.76 -0.63 11.28
CA TYR A 43 15.75 -1.64 10.83
C TYR A 43 15.91 -1.71 9.32
N ASP A 44 14.98 -1.16 8.54
CA ASP A 44 15.03 -1.08 7.09
C ASP A 44 14.66 0.34 6.63
N LYS A 45 15.47 0.92 5.73
CA LYS A 45 15.33 2.34 5.32
C LYS A 45 14.14 2.55 4.40
N GLU A 46 13.80 1.58 3.56
CA GLU A 46 12.66 1.64 2.65
C GLU A 46 11.37 1.45 3.44
N LEU A 47 11.35 0.48 4.36
CA LEU A 47 10.23 0.27 5.27
C LEU A 47 9.98 1.47 6.18
N LEU A 48 11.04 2.15 6.64
CA LEU A 48 10.90 3.39 7.40
C LEU A 48 10.28 4.52 6.55
N LEU A 49 10.70 4.65 5.29
CA LEU A 49 10.09 5.60 4.36
C LEU A 49 8.61 5.29 4.14
N GLN A 50 8.28 4.01 3.93
CA GLN A 50 6.91 3.52 3.80
C GLN A 50 6.08 3.84 5.05
N ALA A 51 6.65 3.67 6.25
CA ALA A 51 5.99 3.99 7.52
C ALA A 51 5.62 5.48 7.61
N TYR A 52 6.57 6.38 7.35
CA TYR A 52 6.29 7.82 7.35
C TYR A 52 5.27 8.21 6.28
N LEU A 53 5.32 7.55 5.11
CA LEU A 53 4.35 7.78 4.05
C LEU A 53 2.94 7.36 4.51
N PHE A 54 2.77 6.14 5.03
CA PHE A 54 1.50 5.61 5.52
C PHE A 54 0.88 6.52 6.59
N MET A 55 1.66 6.93 7.59
CA MET A 55 1.19 7.77 8.69
C MET A 55 0.74 9.16 8.22
N ASN A 56 1.20 9.60 7.06
CA ASN A 56 0.89 10.91 6.48
C ASN A 56 0.04 10.83 5.20
N THR A 57 -0.45 9.65 4.81
CA THR A 57 -1.14 9.44 3.52
C THR A 57 -2.26 10.44 3.30
N LYS A 58 -3.11 10.70 4.29
CA LYS A 58 -4.24 11.65 4.11
C LYS A 58 -3.80 13.09 3.84
N LYS A 59 -2.64 13.49 4.37
CA LYS A 59 -2.08 14.83 4.18
C LYS A 59 -1.38 14.96 2.83
N LEU A 60 -0.67 13.91 2.40
CA LEU A 60 0.10 13.88 1.15
C LEU A 60 -0.78 13.56 -0.07
N PHE A 61 -1.72 12.63 0.10
CA PHE A 61 -2.57 12.06 -0.94
C PHE A 61 -4.05 12.05 -0.48
N PRO A 62 -4.71 13.22 -0.42
CA PRO A 62 -6.05 13.35 0.17
C PRO A 62 -7.15 12.58 -0.58
N LEU A 63 -6.88 12.10 -1.80
CA LEU A 63 -7.81 11.26 -2.55
C LEU A 63 -7.77 9.79 -2.13
N CYS A 64 -6.70 9.33 -1.48
CA CYS A 64 -6.53 7.96 -1.01
C CYS A 64 -7.47 7.70 0.17
N SER A 65 -8.36 6.72 0.02
CA SER A 65 -9.42 6.44 1.00
C SER A 65 -9.19 5.16 1.80
N GLU A 66 -8.75 4.09 1.14
CA GLU A 66 -8.54 2.78 1.76
C GLU A 66 -7.23 2.18 1.24
N LEU A 67 -6.36 1.71 2.14
CA LEU A 67 -5.22 0.88 1.76
C LEU A 67 -5.71 -0.53 1.45
N LEU A 68 -5.47 -1.01 0.23
CA LEU A 68 -5.84 -2.35 -0.23
C LEU A 68 -4.73 -3.37 -0.04
N LEU A 69 -3.48 -3.02 -0.39
CA LEU A 69 -2.32 -3.89 -0.32
C LEU A 69 -1.11 -3.12 0.20
N PHE A 70 -0.30 -3.78 1.02
CA PHE A 70 1.01 -3.33 1.44
C PHE A 70 2.02 -4.47 1.25
N GLU A 71 3.11 -4.22 0.53
CA GLU A 71 4.20 -5.20 0.29
C GLU A 71 3.70 -6.56 -0.22
N LYS A 72 2.69 -6.52 -1.10
CA LYS A 72 2.02 -7.73 -1.62
C LYS A 72 1.88 -7.68 -3.13
N SER A 73 1.93 -8.87 -3.72
CA SER A 73 1.56 -9.04 -5.12
C SER A 73 0.04 -8.91 -5.28
N PRO A 74 -0.43 -8.19 -6.32
CA PRO A 74 -1.85 -8.12 -6.67
C PRO A 74 -2.40 -9.42 -7.27
N ILE A 75 -1.56 -10.46 -7.42
CA ILE A 75 -1.93 -11.79 -7.92
C ILE A 75 -1.33 -12.84 -6.95
N SER A 76 -2.14 -13.82 -6.51
CA SER A 76 -1.66 -14.82 -5.53
C SER A 76 -0.71 -15.79 -6.21
N ASP A 77 0.19 -16.34 -5.40
CA ASP A 77 1.03 -17.50 -5.74
C ASP A 77 2.17 -17.21 -6.73
N TYR A 78 2.35 -15.95 -7.13
CA TYR A 78 3.44 -15.50 -7.99
C TYR A 78 4.26 -14.39 -7.32
N THR A 79 4.97 -14.75 -6.25
CA THR A 79 5.90 -13.83 -5.56
C THR A 79 7.09 -13.43 -6.42
N ASP A 80 7.36 -14.20 -7.48
CA ASP A 80 8.36 -13.97 -8.52
C ASP A 80 7.96 -12.85 -9.50
N LEU A 81 6.67 -12.49 -9.58
CA LEU A 81 6.17 -11.46 -10.50
C LEU A 81 6.18 -10.03 -9.92
N GLY A 82 6.75 -9.85 -8.72
CA GLY A 82 6.90 -8.56 -8.07
C GLY A 82 5.76 -8.23 -7.09
N LYS A 83 6.03 -7.24 -6.25
CA LYS A 83 5.11 -6.71 -5.23
C LYS A 83 4.84 -5.24 -5.53
N CYS A 84 3.76 -4.72 -4.95
CA CYS A 84 3.55 -3.29 -4.86
C CYS A 84 3.73 -2.87 -3.40
N ASP A 85 4.40 -1.74 -3.19
CA ASP A 85 4.61 -1.21 -1.85
C ASP A 85 3.29 -0.77 -1.22
N PHE A 86 2.54 0.12 -1.91
CA PHE A 86 1.18 0.45 -1.51
C PHE A 86 0.22 0.49 -2.70
N VAL A 87 -0.95 -0.14 -2.52
CA VAL A 87 -2.10 0.01 -3.40
C VAL A 87 -3.25 0.60 -2.61
N TYR A 88 -3.70 1.80 -2.98
CA TYR A 88 -4.84 2.48 -2.39
C TYR A 88 -6.05 2.48 -3.33
N LEU A 89 -7.25 2.46 -2.74
CA LEU A 89 -8.49 2.83 -3.40
C LEU A 89 -8.78 4.30 -3.12
N THR A 90 -9.04 5.08 -4.16
CA THR A 90 -9.47 6.48 -4.00
C THR A 90 -10.97 6.59 -3.74
N HIS A 91 -11.42 7.76 -3.27
CA HIS A 91 -12.85 8.06 -3.12
C HIS A 91 -13.65 7.95 -4.44
N GLN A 92 -12.96 8.02 -5.59
CA GLN A 92 -13.55 7.89 -6.93
C GLN A 92 -13.40 6.48 -7.54
N PHE A 93 -13.12 5.45 -6.72
CA PHE A 93 -12.95 4.06 -7.19
C PHE A 93 -11.84 3.87 -8.22
N LYS A 94 -10.78 4.67 -8.11
CA LYS A 94 -9.55 4.50 -8.88
C LYS A 94 -8.51 3.80 -8.01
N LEU A 95 -7.63 3.04 -8.65
CA LEU A 95 -6.45 2.51 -8.00
C LEU A 95 -5.37 3.58 -8.00
N PHE A 96 -4.69 3.72 -6.86
CA PHE A 96 -3.57 4.62 -6.69
C PHE A 96 -2.40 3.79 -6.15
N LEU A 97 -1.32 3.70 -6.92
CA LEU A 97 -0.15 2.92 -6.58
C LEU A 97 0.95 3.87 -6.12
N ILE A 98 1.63 3.51 -5.04
CA ILE A 98 2.84 4.17 -4.58
C ILE A 98 3.91 3.11 -4.57
N GLU A 99 4.95 3.33 -5.35
CA GLU A 99 6.20 2.59 -5.29
C GLU A 99 7.21 3.49 -4.59
N THR A 100 7.83 2.96 -3.55
CA THR A 100 8.87 3.65 -2.80
C THR A 100 10.23 3.14 -3.22
N LYS A 101 11.22 4.03 -3.14
CA LYS A 101 12.61 3.63 -3.33
C LYS A 101 13.48 4.45 -2.41
N PHE A 102 14.25 3.79 -1.56
CA PHE A 102 15.28 4.49 -0.79
C PHE A 102 16.55 4.64 -1.63
N ILE A 103 16.91 5.88 -1.96
CA ILE A 103 18.12 6.17 -2.72
C ILE A 103 19.24 6.59 -1.77
N HIS A 104 20.25 5.73 -1.62
CA HIS A 104 21.46 6.07 -0.89
C HIS A 104 22.47 6.78 -1.80
N THR A 105 22.38 8.11 -1.88
CA THR A 105 23.19 8.92 -2.82
C THR A 105 24.70 8.85 -2.61
N GLN A 106 25.17 8.37 -1.45
CA GLN A 106 26.59 8.14 -1.15
C GLN A 106 27.05 6.69 -1.28
N ALA A 107 26.13 5.75 -1.55
CA ALA A 107 26.51 4.36 -1.80
C ALA A 107 26.87 4.29 -3.28
N THR A 108 28.16 4.34 -3.58
CA THR A 108 28.68 4.22 -4.94
C THR A 108 28.49 2.78 -5.43
N GLY A 109 27.29 2.44 -5.91
CA GLY A 109 27.01 1.32 -6.83
C GLY A 109 27.59 -0.06 -6.48
N ALA A 110 27.96 -0.33 -5.23
CA ALA A 110 28.37 -1.65 -4.80
C ALA A 110 27.11 -2.48 -4.55
N THR A 111 26.62 -3.12 -5.61
CA THR A 111 25.87 -4.36 -5.48
C THR A 111 26.80 -5.41 -4.86
N GLU A 112 26.31 -6.16 -3.87
CA GLU A 112 26.94 -7.40 -3.40
C GLU A 112 27.21 -8.37 -4.57
#